data_AF-A0A832U8W6-F1
#
_entry.id   AF-A0A832U8W6-F1
#
_cell.length_a   1.000
_cell.length_b   1.000
_cell.length_c   1.000
_cell.angle_alpha   90.00
_cell.angle_beta   90.00
_cell.angle_gamma   90.00
#
_symmetry.space_group_name_H-M   'P 1'
#
loop_
_entity.id
_entity.type
_entity.pdbx_description
1 polymer ?
#
loop_
_entity_poly.entity_id
_entity_poly.type
_entity_poly.pdbx_seq_one_letter_code
_entity_poly.pdbx_strand_id
1 'polypeptide(L)' 'MGEPVRIGIIICDRYRTCAGGKCLRALRNREGAFERYKDKDVELVGFATCNGCPGGNVEYVPQEMKNNGAE' A
#
# COMPACT_ATOMS: atom_id res chain seq x y z
N MET A 1 12.02 -20.54 -1.10
CA MET A 1 11.54 -19.16 -1.31
C MET A 1 10.84 -18.77 -0.03
N GLY A 2 11.21 -17.64 0.59
CA GLY A 2 10.60 -17.19 1.85
C GLY A 2 9.17 -16.71 1.63
N GLU A 3 8.42 -16.48 2.72
CA GLU A 3 7.09 -15.88 2.64
C GLU A 3 7.15 -14.47 2.01
N PRO A 4 6.16 -14.08 1.19
CA PRO A 4 6.13 -12.76 0.58
C PRO A 4 5.94 -11.68 1.64
N VAL A 5 6.60 -10.54 1.45
CA VAL A 5 6.34 -9.36 2.28
C VAL A 5 5.01 -8.77 1.86
N ARG A 6 4.04 -8.79 2.77
CA ARG A 6 2.72 -8.22 2.53
C ARG A 6 2.73 -6.75 2.88
N ILE A 7 2.28 -5.90 1.95
CA ILE A 7 2.24 -4.45 2.14
C ILE A 7 0.88 -3.88 1.74
N GLY A 8 0.50 -2.77 2.37
CA GLY A 8 -0.63 -1.95 1.96
C GLY A 8 -0.19 -0.60 1.43
N ILE A 9 -0.98 -0.01 0.53
CA ILE A 9 -0.77 1.36 0.03
C ILE A 9 -1.91 2.24 0.53
N ILE A 10 -1.57 3.29 1.28
CA ILE A 10 -2.51 4.33 1.71
C ILE A 10 -2.14 5.62 1.00
N ILE A 11 -3.10 6.23 0.31
CA ILE A 11 -2.92 7.54 -0.31
C ILE A 11 -3.76 8.61 0.39
N CYS A 12 -3.34 9.87 0.27
CA CYS A 12 -4.17 10.98 0.73
C CYS A 12 -5.46 11.06 -0.09
N ASP A 13 -6.60 11.21 0.58
CA ASP A 13 -7.91 11.31 -0.07
C ASP A 13 -8.06 12.57 -0.95
N ARG A 14 -7.19 13.58 -0.76
CA ARG A 14 -7.05 14.69 -1.72
C ARG A 14 -6.84 14.20 -3.16
N TYR A 15 -6.25 13.01 -3.33
CA TYR A 15 -6.02 12.36 -4.62
C TYR A 15 -6.99 11.20 -4.87
N ARG A 16 -8.22 11.22 -4.35
CA ARG A 16 -9.21 10.14 -4.53
C ARG A 16 -9.54 9.78 -5.98
N THR A 17 -9.27 10.68 -6.94
CA THR A 17 -9.43 10.42 -8.38
C THR A 17 -8.21 9.75 -9.01
N CYS A 18 -7.12 9.56 -8.26
CA CYS A 18 -5.96 8.82 -8.71
C CYS A 18 -6.31 7.34 -8.87
N ALA A 19 -6.10 6.80 -10.07
CA ALA A 19 -6.34 5.38 -10.35
C ALA A 19 -5.30 4.42 -9.73
N GLY A 20 -4.29 4.93 -9.01
CA GLY A 20 -3.25 4.12 -8.37
C GLY A 20 -2.24 3.45 -9.32
N GLY A 21 -2.45 3.49 -10.64
CA GLY A 21 -1.65 2.73 -11.61
C GLY A 21 -0.14 2.99 -11.58
N LYS A 22 0.30 4.23 -11.29
CA LYS A 22 1.74 4.53 -11.14
C LYS A 22 2.34 3.83 -9.91
N CYS A 23 1.61 3.76 -8.81
CA CYS A 23 2.03 3.04 -7.60
C CYS A 23 2.13 1.53 -7.87
N LEU A 24 1.13 0.94 -8.55
CA LEU A 24 1.14 -0.48 -8.91
C LEU A 24 2.31 -0.83 -9.86
N ARG A 25 2.60 0.03 -10.84
CA ARG A 25 3.75 -0.12 -11.72
C ARG A 25 5.08 -0.01 -10.96
N ALA A 26 5.22 1.00 -10.11
CA ALA A 26 6.41 1.18 -9.30
C ALA A 26 6.62 0.01 -8.33
N LEU A 27 5.54 -0.54 -7.76
CA LEU A 27 5.59 -1.75 -6.96
C LEU A 27 6.12 -2.94 -7.78
N ARG A 28 5.54 -3.20 -8.96
CA ARG A 28 5.96 -4.29 -9.85
C ARG A 28 7.44 -4.18 -10.26
N ASN A 29 7.87 -2.96 -10.61
CA ASN A 29 9.24 -2.70 -11.06
C ASN A 29 10.24 -2.50 -9.92
N ARG A 30 9.78 -2.46 -8.66
CA ARG A 30 10.58 -2.15 -7.48
C ARG A 30 11.33 -0.82 -7.61
N GLU A 31 10.60 0.24 -7.94
CA GLU A 31 11.11 1.59 -8.16
C GLU A 31 10.72 2.55 -7.00
N GLY A 32 11.53 3.59 -6.79
CA GLY A 32 11.26 4.61 -5.77
C GLY A 32 11.16 4.04 -4.35
N ALA A 33 10.04 4.29 -3.67
CA ALA A 33 9.82 3.78 -2.31
C ALA A 33 9.85 2.24 -2.20
N PHE A 34 9.63 1.53 -3.32
CA PHE A 34 9.62 0.07 -3.36
C PHE A 34 11.00 -0.56 -3.63
N GLU A 35 12.06 0.24 -3.85
CA GLU A 35 13.42 -0.29 -4.08
C GLU A 35 13.95 -1.14 -2.93
N ARG A 36 13.50 -0.85 -1.70
CA ARG A 36 13.81 -1.65 -0.50
C ARG A 36 13.33 -3.11 -0.57
N TYR A 37 12.54 -3.47 -1.60
CA TYR A 37 12.01 -4.80 -1.83
C TYR A 37 12.51 -5.46 -3.12
N LYS A 38 13.62 -4.97 -3.72
CA LYS A 38 14.17 -5.51 -5.00
C LYS A 38 14.38 -7.02 -4.98
N ASP A 39 14.90 -7.56 -3.88
CA ASP A 39 15.21 -8.99 -3.73
C ASP A 39 14.16 -9.75 -2.91
N LYS A 40 12.97 -9.15 -2.75
CA LYS A 40 11.88 -9.69 -1.94
C LYS A 40 10.64 -9.92 -2.81
N ASP A 41 9.99 -11.05 -2.56
CA ASP A 41 8.64 -11.23 -3.04
C ASP A 41 7.71 -10.29 -2.24
N VAL A 42 6.76 -9.66 -2.93
CA VAL A 42 5.88 -8.66 -2.33
C VAL A 42 4.47 -8.88 -2.81
N GLU A 43 3.56 -8.97 -1.86
CA GLU A 43 2.13 -9.07 -2.08
C GLU A 43 1.45 -7.77 -1.64
N LEU A 44 0.62 -7.20 -2.51
CA LEU A 44 -0.19 -6.02 -2.17
C LEU A 44 -1.50 -6.50 -1.56
N VAL A 45 -1.72 -6.22 -0.27
CA VAL A 45 -2.90 -6.68 0.47
C VAL A 45 -3.96 -5.60 0.71
N GLY A 46 -3.72 -4.40 0.19
CA GLY A 46 -4.70 -3.31 0.26
C GLY A 46 -4.25 -2.05 -0.47
N PHE A 47 -5.22 -1.32 -1.01
CA PHE A 47 -5.04 0.01 -1.56
C PHE A 47 -6.23 0.87 -1.12
N ALA A 48 -5.99 1.93 -0.34
CA ALA A 48 -7.05 2.74 0.23
C ALA A 48 -6.64 4.21 0.38
N THR A 49 -7.61 5.07 0.70
CA THR A 49 -7.35 6.45 1.09
C THR A 49 -7.56 6.65 2.59
N CYS A 50 -6.98 7.71 3.15
CA CYS A 50 -7.20 8.09 4.55
C CYS A 50 -8.60 8.68 4.85
N ASN A 51 -9.49 8.79 3.85
CA ASN A 51 -10.81 9.39 3.93
C ASN A 51 -10.83 10.88 4.37
N GLY A 52 -9.83 11.64 3.94
CA GLY A 52 -9.76 13.09 4.08
C GLY A 52 -9.35 13.55 5.47
N CYS A 53 -8.82 14.77 5.60
CA CYS A 53 -8.46 15.35 6.90
C CYS A 53 -9.74 15.61 7.72
N PRO A 54 -9.81 15.24 9.01
CA PRO A 54 -8.70 14.93 9.93
C PRO A 54 -8.16 13.48 9.90
N GLY A 55 -8.64 12.63 9.01
CA GLY A 55 -8.18 11.25 8.80
C GLY A 55 -9.26 10.23 9.14
N GLY A 56 -10.45 10.33 8.57
CA GLY A 56 -11.61 9.52 9.00
C GLY A 56 -11.51 8.01 8.78
N ASN A 57 -10.39 7.52 8.24
CA ASN A 57 -10.14 6.10 7.99
C ASN A 57 -8.70 5.68 8.33
N VAL A 58 -7.97 6.49 9.11
CA VAL A 58 -6.55 6.22 9.43
C VAL A 58 -6.37 5.15 10.51
N GLU A 59 -7.42 4.82 11.26
CA GLU A 59 -7.40 3.73 12.24
C GLU A 59 -7.82 2.41 11.59
N TYR A 60 -8.91 2.43 10.83
CA TYR A 60 -9.47 1.22 10.22
C TYR A 60 -8.60 0.69 9.06
N VAL A 61 -8.10 1.57 8.18
CA VAL A 61 -7.31 1.11 7.01
C VAL A 61 -6.05 0.34 7.41
N PRO A 62 -5.19 0.85 8.32
CA PRO A 62 -4.03 0.09 8.76
C PRO A 62 -4.43 -1.18 9.52
N GLN A 63 -5.51 -1.14 10.31
CA GLN A 63 -5.99 -2.33 11.02
C GLN A 63 -6.41 -3.42 10.04
N GLU A 64 -7.13 -3.08 8.98
CA GLU A 64 -7.57 -4.06 8.00
C GLU A 64 -6.41 -4.58 7.13
N MET A 65 -5.45 -3.71 6.80
CA MET A 65 -4.22 -4.16 6.14
C MET A 65 -3.44 -5.15 7.01
N LYS A 66 -3.37 -4.92 8.34
CA LYS A 66 -2.76 -5.89 9.28
C LYS A 66 -3.53 -7.20 9.36
N ASN A 67 -4.87 -7.16 9.32
CA ASN A 67 -5.70 -8.37 9.27
C ASN A 67 -5.42 -9.20 8.00
N ASN A 68 -5.09 -8.53 6.89
CA ASN A 68 -4.64 -9.16 5.65
C ASN A 68 -3.15 -9.57 5.67
N GLY A 69 -2.45 -9.35 6.79
CA GLY A 69 -1.08 -9.76 7.01
C GLY A 69 -0.01 -8.74 6.62
N ALA A 70 -0.37 -7.47 6.40
CA ALA A 70 0.63 -6.42 6.14
C ALA A 70 1.57 -6.21 7.34
N GLU A 71 2.85 -6.02 7.04
CA GLU A 71 3.94 -5.75 8.00
C GLU A 71 4.35 -4.28 8.05
#